data_AF-A0A0F2PLU0-F1
#
_entry.id   AF-A0A0F2PLU0-F1
#
_cell.length_a   1.000
_cell.length_b   1.000
_cell.length_c   1.000
_cell.angle_alpha   90.00
_cell.angle_beta   90.00
_cell.angle_gamma   90.00
#
_symmetry.space_group_name_H-M   'P 1'
#
loop_
_entity.id
_entity.type
_entity.pdbx_description
1 polymer ?
#
loop_
_entity_poly.entity_id
_entity_poly.type
_entity_poly.pdbx_seq_one_letter_code
_entity_poly.pdbx_strand_id
1 'polypeptide(L)'
;MVFVKVLIVSCGSYASQGYGCPGEWKCLKAANEKEGQFAGYDSVQVVGYLECECPGRQLIPNIGCVKKNVDFDVIHLSTCMANAWPACPNRDVDELVGKIEEKFGVKVVKGTHNYG
;
A
#
# COMPACT_ATOMS: atom_id res chain seq x y z
N MET A 1 3.07 -0.92 22.14
CA MET A 1 2.04 -1.97 22.02
C MET A 1 0.93 -1.48 21.09
N VAL A 2 1.23 -1.30 19.81
CA VAL A 2 0.28 -0.86 18.78
C VAL A 2 0.04 -2.04 17.84
N PHE A 3 -1.09 -2.70 18.06
CA PHE A 3 -1.72 -3.55 17.05
C PHE A 3 -2.26 -2.64 15.94
N VAL A 4 -1.99 -2.97 14.68
CA VAL A 4 -2.34 -2.13 13.53
C VAL A 4 -3.02 -2.93 12.43
N LYS A 5 -4.17 -2.41 11.97
CA LYS A 5 -4.87 -2.88 10.78
C LYS A 5 -4.39 -2.09 9.56
N VAL A 6 -3.91 -2.80 8.55
CA VAL A 6 -3.26 -2.23 7.37
C VAL A 6 -4.11 -2.48 6.13
N LEU A 7 -4.37 -1.42 5.36
CA LEU A 7 -4.73 -1.54 3.95
C LEU A 7 -3.46 -1.40 3.12
N ILE A 8 -3.15 -2.39 2.27
CA ILE A 8 -2.06 -2.26 1.30
C ILE A 8 -2.63 -1.74 -0.02
N VAL A 9 -1.96 -0.75 -0.60
CA VAL A 9 -2.29 -0.20 -1.91
C VAL A 9 -1.09 -0.41 -2.84
N SER A 10 -1.31 -1.05 -3.98
CA SER A 10 -0.24 -1.42 -4.91
C SER A 10 -0.41 -0.78 -6.29
N CYS A 11 0.67 -0.77 -7.08
CA CYS A 11 0.59 -0.41 -8.48
C CYS A 11 0.18 -1.63 -9.29
N GLY A 12 -1.03 -1.65 -9.86
CA GLY A 12 -1.52 -2.76 -10.66
C GLY A 12 -0.67 -3.03 -11.90
N SER A 13 -0.04 -1.99 -12.47
CA SER A 13 0.88 -2.16 -13.60
C SER A 13 2.16 -2.91 -13.26
N TYR A 14 2.66 -2.81 -12.02
CA TYR A 14 3.80 -3.60 -11.56
C TYR A 14 3.34 -4.99 -11.10
N ALA A 15 2.26 -5.05 -10.32
CA ALA A 15 1.70 -6.29 -9.78
C ALA A 15 1.35 -7.30 -10.88
N SER A 16 0.68 -6.85 -11.94
CA SER A 16 0.27 -7.68 -13.09
C SER A 16 1.43 -8.29 -13.88
N GLN A 17 2.65 -7.76 -13.79
CA GLN A 17 3.82 -8.34 -14.44
C GLN A 17 4.42 -9.51 -13.64
N GLY A 18 4.05 -9.65 -12.35
CA GLY A 18 4.43 -10.78 -11.51
C GLY A 18 5.94 -10.97 -11.27
N TYR A 19 6.78 -10.00 -11.66
CA TYR A 19 8.23 -10.16 -11.65
C TYR A 19 8.74 -10.38 -10.23
N GLY A 20 9.04 -11.64 -9.89
CA GLY A 20 9.51 -12.06 -8.58
C GLY A 20 8.50 -11.97 -7.43
N CYS A 21 7.24 -11.59 -7.68
CA CYS A 21 6.23 -11.36 -6.63
C CYS A 21 4.86 -12.02 -6.90
N PRO A 22 4.78 -13.30 -7.30
CA PRO A 22 3.49 -13.97 -7.56
C PRO A 22 2.57 -13.93 -6.34
N GLY A 23 1.32 -13.48 -6.53
CA GLY A 23 0.35 -13.36 -5.44
C GLY A 23 0.76 -12.34 -4.36
N GLU A 24 1.66 -11.42 -4.70
CA GLU A 24 2.10 -10.33 -3.82
C GLU A 24 2.71 -10.82 -2.50
N TRP A 25 3.30 -12.02 -2.55
CA TRP A 25 3.84 -12.74 -1.39
C TRP A 25 4.87 -11.91 -0.62
N LYS A 26 5.62 -11.04 -1.29
CA LYS A 26 6.63 -10.18 -0.64
C LYS A 26 5.98 -9.20 0.34
N CYS A 27 4.90 -8.54 -0.07
CA CYS A 27 4.15 -7.61 0.77
C CYS A 27 3.50 -8.34 1.95
N LEU A 28 2.87 -9.49 1.68
CA LEU A 28 2.17 -10.27 2.70
C LEU A 28 3.13 -10.92 3.70
N LYS A 29 4.26 -11.47 3.23
CA LYS A 29 5.33 -11.99 4.09
C LYS A 29 5.87 -10.89 4.99
N ALA A 30 6.21 -9.72 4.44
CA ALA A 30 6.75 -8.63 5.25
C ALA A 30 5.76 -8.15 6.31
N ALA A 31 4.46 -8.14 6.02
CA ALA A 31 3.44 -7.83 7.03
C ALA A 31 3.37 -8.91 8.13
N ASN A 32 3.37 -10.20 7.77
CA ASN A 32 3.30 -11.31 8.72
C ASN A 32 4.54 -11.41 9.62
N GLU A 33 5.73 -11.30 9.03
CA GLU A 33 7.01 -11.38 9.74
C GLU A 33 7.43 -10.03 10.36
N LYS A 34 6.64 -8.98 10.13
CA LYS A 34 6.91 -7.59 10.54
C LYS A 34 8.29 -7.11 10.09
N GLU A 35 8.61 -7.36 8.84
CA GLU A 35 9.86 -6.94 8.21
C GLU A 35 9.68 -5.63 7.42
N GLY A 36 10.78 -4.97 7.06
CA GLY A 36 10.74 -3.75 6.25
C GLY A 36 9.99 -2.62 6.95
N GLN A 37 8.99 -2.05 6.26
CA GLN A 37 8.23 -0.91 6.77
C GLN A 37 7.24 -1.30 7.89
N PHE A 38 7.13 -2.59 8.20
CA PHE A 38 6.31 -3.11 9.29
C PHE A 38 7.07 -3.31 10.61
N ALA A 39 8.41 -3.16 10.62
CA ALA A 39 9.25 -3.50 11.78
C ALA A 39 8.95 -2.69 13.05
N GLY A 40 8.37 -1.49 12.90
CA GLY A 40 7.99 -0.64 14.04
C GLY A 40 6.65 -1.02 14.69
N TYR A 41 5.94 -2.02 14.18
CA TYR A 41 4.64 -2.43 14.70
C TYR A 41 4.75 -3.64 15.62
N ASP A 42 3.92 -3.68 16.65
CA ASP A 42 3.89 -4.82 17.57
C ASP A 42 3.16 -6.01 16.95
N SER A 43 2.07 -5.75 16.22
CA SER A 43 1.29 -6.75 15.49
C SER A 43 0.61 -6.11 14.28
N VAL A 44 0.55 -6.83 13.16
CA VAL A 44 -0.01 -6.36 11.89
C VAL A 44 -1.15 -7.28 11.45
N GLN A 45 -2.28 -6.68 11.06
CA GLN A 45 -3.36 -7.38 10.37
C GLN A 45 -3.59 -6.70 9.02
N VAL A 46 -3.27 -7.37 7.91
CA VAL A 46 -3.66 -6.87 6.59
C VAL A 46 -5.16 -7.13 6.39
N VAL A 47 -5.94 -6.06 6.26
CA VAL A 47 -7.41 -6.13 6.12
C VAL A 47 -7.88 -5.98 4.67
N GLY A 48 -6.96 -5.65 3.78
CA GLY A 48 -7.25 -5.55 2.35
C GLY A 48 -6.00 -5.28 1.52
N TYR A 49 -6.12 -5.57 0.23
CA TYR A 49 -5.12 -5.28 -0.79
C TYR A 49 -5.83 -4.65 -1.98
N LEU A 50 -5.47 -3.42 -2.31
CA LEU A 50 -6.09 -2.64 -3.38
C LEU A 50 -5.06 -2.34 -4.47
N GLU A 51 -5.43 -2.62 -5.72
CA GLU A 51 -4.56 -2.33 -6.86
C GLU A 51 -4.98 -1.05 -7.57
N CYS A 52 -4.02 -0.19 -7.87
CA CYS A 52 -4.22 0.99 -8.70
C CYS A 52 -4.24 0.58 -10.18
N GLU A 53 -5.31 0.95 -10.88
CA GLU A 53 -5.45 0.76 -12.32
C GLU A 53 -5.14 2.06 -13.07
N CYS A 54 -4.22 2.02 -14.03
CA CYS A 54 -3.79 3.19 -14.82
C CYS A 54 -4.97 3.81 -15.61
N PRO A 55 -5.13 5.16 -15.64
CA PRO A 55 -4.22 6.20 -15.14
C PRO A 55 -4.47 6.59 -13.65
N GLY A 56 -5.07 5.69 -12.86
CA GLY A 56 -5.26 5.83 -11.42
C GLY A 56 -6.56 6.52 -11.01
N ARG A 57 -7.54 6.63 -11.91
CA ARG A 57 -8.79 7.38 -11.66
C ARG A 57 -9.58 6.84 -10.47
N GLN A 58 -9.64 5.52 -10.33
CA GLN A 58 -10.47 4.86 -9.32
C GLN A 58 -9.78 4.72 -7.95
N LEU A 59 -8.48 5.01 -7.84
CA LEU A 59 -7.72 4.69 -6.62
C LEU A 59 -8.29 5.37 -5.36
N ILE A 60 -8.45 6.69 -5.39
CA ILE A 60 -8.97 7.45 -4.25
C ILE A 60 -10.43 7.06 -3.92
N PRO A 61 -11.37 6.98 -4.89
CA PRO A 61 -12.71 6.43 -4.63
C PRO A 61 -12.71 5.03 -4.02
N ASN A 62 -11.83 4.13 -4.49
CA ASN A 62 -11.77 2.76 -3.99
C ASN A 62 -11.23 2.69 -2.57
N ILE A 63 -10.21 3.49 -2.20
CA ILE A 63 -9.77 3.64 -0.80
C ILE A 63 -10.96 4.11 0.06
N GLY A 64 -11.73 5.09 -0.42
CA GLY A 64 -12.92 5.57 0.27
C GLY A 64 -14.00 4.50 0.42
N CYS A 65 -14.17 3.63 -0.58
CA CYS A 65 -15.08 2.49 -0.49
C CYS A 65 -14.63 1.49 0.57
N VAL A 66 -13.34 1.14 0.62
CA VAL A 66 -12.79 0.26 1.66
C VAL A 66 -12.98 0.90 3.04
N LYS A 67 -12.63 2.19 3.22
CA LYS A 67 -12.74 2.89 4.51
C LYS A 67 -14.18 2.92 5.06
N LYS A 68 -15.19 2.92 4.19
CA LYS A 68 -16.61 2.86 4.60
C LYS A 68 -17.05 1.51 5.12
N ASN A 69 -16.37 0.42 4.74
CA ASN A 69 -16.81 -0.95 4.99
C ASN A 69 -15.83 -1.76 5.86
N VAL A 70 -14.58 -1.31 5.96
CA VAL A 70 -13.48 -2.01 6.65
C VAL A 70 -12.67 -0.99 7.44
N ASP A 71 -12.51 -1.23 8.74
CA ASP A 71 -11.64 -0.42 9.58
C ASP A 71 -10.17 -0.74 9.34
N PHE A 72 -9.38 0.29 9.09
CA PHE A 72 -7.92 0.24 9.07
C PHE A 72 -7.32 1.52 9.66
N ASP A 73 -6.15 1.39 10.26
CA ASP A 73 -5.45 2.43 10.99
C ASP A 73 -4.37 3.12 10.14
N VAL A 74 -3.84 2.41 9.13
CA VAL A 74 -2.77 2.90 8.26
C VAL A 74 -2.93 2.32 6.85
N ILE A 75 -2.45 3.07 5.86
CA ILE A 75 -2.27 2.57 4.50
C ILE A 75 -0.78 2.39 4.24
N HIS A 76 -0.39 1.25 3.71
CA HIS A 76 0.94 1.06 3.14
C HIS A 76 0.85 1.07 1.61
N LEU A 77 1.61 1.96 0.97
CA LEU A 77 1.85 1.85 -0.47
C LEU A 77 2.88 0.74 -0.70
N SER A 78 2.63 -0.18 -1.62
CA SER A 78 3.58 -1.27 -1.91
C SER A 78 4.95 -0.72 -2.30
N THR A 79 6.02 -1.46 -2.02
CA THR A 79 7.39 -1.03 -2.41
C THR A 79 7.49 -0.77 -3.92
N CYS A 80 6.83 -1.56 -4.76
CA CYS A 80 6.79 -1.35 -6.21
C CYS A 80 5.99 -0.12 -6.65
N MET A 81 5.06 0.39 -5.83
CA MET A 81 4.39 1.67 -6.08
C MET A 81 5.25 2.84 -5.58
N ALA A 82 5.78 2.71 -4.36
CA ALA A 82 6.50 3.79 -3.68
C ALA A 82 7.86 4.10 -4.33
N ASN A 83 8.56 3.07 -4.80
CA ASN A 83 9.94 3.14 -5.31
C ASN A 83 10.05 2.73 -6.79
N ALA A 84 8.96 2.82 -7.55
CA ALA A 84 8.93 2.47 -8.97
C ALA A 84 10.06 3.16 -9.76
N TRP A 85 10.77 2.39 -10.60
CA TRP A 85 11.69 2.94 -11.60
C TRP A 85 11.46 2.28 -12.97
N PRO A 86 11.03 3.03 -14.00
CA PRO A 86 10.73 4.46 -13.97
C PRO A 86 9.54 4.79 -13.05
N ALA A 87 9.52 6.03 -12.54
CA ALA A 87 8.44 6.53 -11.69
C ALA A 87 7.09 6.54 -12.44
N CYS A 88 5.99 6.58 -11.69
CA CYS A 88 4.65 6.60 -12.28
C CYS A 88 4.46 7.84 -13.17
N PRO A 89 4.11 7.68 -14.47
CA PRO A 89 3.95 8.81 -15.37
C PRO A 89 2.67 9.61 -15.12
N ASN A 90 1.73 9.07 -14.35
CA ASN A 90 0.41 9.66 -14.13
C ASN A 90 0.28 10.39 -12.79
N ARG A 91 1.13 10.06 -11.81
CA ARG A 91 0.99 10.55 -10.43
C ARG A 91 2.34 10.61 -9.73
N ASP A 92 2.57 11.72 -9.04
CA ASP A 92 3.60 11.81 -8.02
C ASP A 92 3.15 11.07 -6.75
N VAL A 93 4.06 10.28 -6.16
CA VAL A 93 3.75 9.43 -5.01
C VAL A 93 3.61 10.26 -3.73
N ASP A 94 4.41 11.31 -3.57
CA ASP A 94 4.37 12.17 -2.38
C ASP A 94 3.10 13.03 -2.37
N GLU A 95 2.70 13.54 -3.53
CA GLU A 95 1.39 14.18 -3.68
C GLU A 95 0.23 13.21 -3.40
N LEU A 96 0.34 11.95 -3.84
CA LEU A 96 -0.68 10.94 -3.60
C LEU A 96 -0.82 10.65 -2.10
N VAL A 97 0.29 10.52 -1.37
CA VAL A 97 0.33 10.40 0.09
C VAL A 97 -0.44 11.55 0.73
N GLY A 98 -0.06 12.80 0.43
CA GLY A 98 -0.71 13.97 1.01
C GLY A 98 -2.23 14.01 0.74
N LYS A 99 -2.66 13.71 -0.49
CA LYS A 99 -4.08 13.67 -0.86
C LYS A 99 -4.87 12.59 -0.12
N ILE A 100 -4.28 11.42 0.12
CA ILE A 100 -4.93 10.33 0.87
C ILE A 100 -5.04 10.72 2.35
N GLU A 101 -3.96 11.22 2.95
CA GLU A 101 -3.93 11.62 4.36
C GLU A 101 -4.93 12.76 4.63
N GLU A 102 -4.93 13.81 3.80
CA GLU A 102 -5.87 14.93 3.90
C GLU A 102 -7.33 14.47 3.80
N LYS A 103 -7.62 13.58 2.86
CA LYS A 103 -9.00 13.17 2.56
C LYS A 103 -9.58 12.19 3.59
N PHE A 104 -8.76 11.28 4.12
CA PHE A 104 -9.23 10.17 4.95
C PHE A 104 -8.79 10.25 6.40
N GLY A 105 -7.87 11.15 6.76
CA GLY A 105 -7.33 11.27 8.12
C GLY A 105 -6.58 10.00 8.57
N VAL A 106 -6.03 9.23 7.61
CA VAL A 106 -5.31 7.99 7.85
C VAL A 106 -3.87 8.17 7.42
N LYS A 107 -2.91 7.79 8.27
CA LYS A 107 -1.48 7.82 7.94
C LYS A 107 -1.18 6.94 6.73
N VAL A 108 -0.33 7.43 5.83
CA VAL A 108 0.16 6.65 4.69
C VAL A 108 1.67 6.43 4.84
N VAL A 109 2.09 5.17 4.75
CA VAL A 109 3.49 4.77 4.79
C VAL A 109 3.92 4.34 3.39
N LYS A 110 5.05 4.88 2.93
CA LYS A 110 5.67 4.48 1.66
C LYS A 110 6.45 3.19 1.83
N GLY A 111 6.04 2.14 1.12
CA GLY A 111 6.72 0.85 1.08
C GLY A 111 6.11 -0.21 1.99
N THR A 112 6.48 -1.46 1.72
CA THR A 112 6.07 -2.64 2.48
C THR A 112 7.29 -3.44 2.92
N HIS A 113 8.08 -3.94 1.97
CA HIS A 113 9.27 -4.77 2.21
C HIS A 113 10.55 -4.14 1.66
N ASN A 114 11.69 -4.65 2.13
CA ASN A 114 13.03 -4.33 1.59
C ASN A 114 13.62 -5.46 0.74
N TYR A 115 12.82 -6.46 0.37
CA TYR A 115 13.24 -7.51 -0.57
C TYR A 115 13.52 -6.91 -1.96
N GLY A 116 14.58 -7.40 -2.60
CA GLY A 116 14.97 -7.02 -3.97
C GLY A 116 13.98 -7.49 -5.04
#